data_AF-A0A9W7Z3G1-F1
#
_entry.id   AF-A0A9W7Z3G1-F1
#
_cell.length_a   1.000
_cell.length_b   1.000
_cell.length_c   1.000
_cell.angle_alpha   90.00
_cell.angle_beta   90.00
_cell.angle_gamma   90.00
#
_symmetry.space_group_name_H-M   'P 1'
#
loop_
_entity.id
_entity.type
_entity.pdbx_description
1 polymer ?
#
loop_
_entity_poly.entity_id
_entity_poly.type
_entity_poly.pdbx_seq_one_letter_code
_entity_poly.pdbx_strand_id
1 'polypeptide(L)'
;MYKLACVILLLALLGQTALAKWSMTQQPAEERARTCQEQVSFCYNACGTVSRTTVNFCNIRTMGWNCACEDKAAEARVRQHEWPATVAECRAALGMCNTGCAARTDGIARAACYTSCTTDYQCSTAAAPRSSLQVQSISDKPAGYIPPIDNRDIELTIGMKFDSKVDDQSSRRMQKSGELGSLPKIVPKSDDDSDEDLAGSGKAGGGVGSGHKHRNGSKGQEVVSLATSQHQLLTGFLAGALALACAALQ
;
A
#
# COMPACT_ATOMS: atom_id res chain seq x y z
N MET A 1 -4.07 -32.42 -40.68
CA MET A 1 -3.02 -31.72 -39.88
C MET A 1 -3.54 -30.43 -39.24
N TYR A 2 -4.35 -29.61 -39.93
CA TYR A 2 -4.89 -28.34 -39.42
C TYR A 2 -5.83 -28.45 -38.21
N LYS A 3 -6.58 -29.56 -38.09
CA LYS A 3 -7.47 -29.82 -36.93
C LYS A 3 -6.72 -29.96 -35.60
N LEU A 4 -5.48 -30.49 -35.62
CA LEU A 4 -4.68 -30.65 -34.40
C LEU A 4 -4.10 -29.31 -33.92
N ALA A 5 -3.75 -28.41 -34.86
CA ALA A 5 -3.21 -27.08 -34.54
C ALA A 5 -4.24 -26.14 -33.93
N CYS A 6 -5.51 -26.17 -34.38
CA CYS A 6 -6.56 -25.32 -33.80
C CYS A 6 -6.94 -25.74 -32.36
N VAL A 7 -6.92 -27.05 -32.05
CA VAL A 7 -7.19 -27.55 -30.69
C VAL A 7 -6.10 -27.13 -29.70
N ILE A 8 -4.83 -27.13 -30.10
CA ILE A 8 -3.71 -26.67 -29.25
C ILE A 8 -3.82 -25.15 -28.99
N LEU A 9 -4.23 -24.37 -29.98
CA LEU A 9 -4.38 -22.91 -29.84
C LEU A 9 -5.59 -22.52 -28.96
N LEU A 10 -6.70 -23.27 -29.02
CA LEU A 10 -7.87 -23.09 -28.14
C LEU A 10 -7.57 -23.46 -26.68
N LEU A 11 -6.76 -24.49 -26.43
CA LEU A 11 -6.33 -24.87 -25.08
C LEU A 11 -5.41 -23.82 -24.42
N ALA A 12 -4.62 -23.08 -25.21
CA ALA A 12 -3.80 -21.98 -24.70
C ALA A 12 -4.62 -20.74 -24.26
N LEU A 13 -5.83 -20.54 -24.81
CA LEU A 13 -6.70 -19.40 -24.48
C LEU A 13 -7.58 -19.61 -23.24
N LEU A 14 -7.83 -20.87 -22.84
CA LEU A 14 -8.63 -21.20 -21.66
C LEU A 14 -7.85 -21.11 -20.33
N GLY A 15 -6.57 -20.77 -20.38
CA GLY A 15 -5.71 -20.58 -19.20
C GLY A 15 -5.86 -19.23 -18.50
N GLN A 16 -6.96 -18.49 -18.70
CA GLN A 16 -7.31 -17.35 -17.85
C GLN A 16 -7.89 -17.88 -16.54
N THR A 17 -7.06 -18.54 -15.75
CA THR A 17 -7.38 -18.80 -14.34
C THR A 17 -7.75 -17.46 -13.75
N ALA A 18 -8.99 -17.32 -13.30
CA ALA A 18 -9.44 -16.16 -12.55
C ALA A 18 -8.44 -15.95 -11.41
N LEU A 19 -7.51 -15.02 -11.61
CA LEU A 19 -6.64 -14.55 -10.54
C LEU A 19 -7.61 -14.06 -9.49
N ALA A 20 -7.74 -14.83 -8.41
CA ALA A 20 -8.59 -14.50 -7.27
C ALA A 20 -8.29 -13.03 -6.99
N LYS A 21 -9.31 -12.18 -7.19
CA LYS A 21 -9.15 -10.73 -7.18
C LYS A 21 -8.64 -10.37 -5.79
N TRP A 22 -7.34 -10.16 -5.65
CA TRP A 22 -6.75 -9.89 -4.36
C TRP A 22 -7.15 -8.47 -3.92
N SER A 23 -7.28 -8.28 -2.61
CA SER A 23 -7.64 -6.99 -2.03
C SER A 23 -6.81 -6.75 -0.77
N MET A 24 -6.36 -5.50 -0.58
CA MET A 24 -5.61 -5.05 0.60
C MET A 24 -6.38 -5.30 1.91
N THR A 25 -7.71 -5.42 1.83
CA THR A 25 -8.57 -5.77 2.96
C THR A 25 -8.30 -7.16 3.54
N GLN A 26 -7.62 -8.05 2.81
CA GLN A 26 -7.23 -9.38 3.28
C GLN A 26 -5.94 -9.39 4.09
N GLN A 27 -5.21 -8.27 4.18
CA GLN A 27 -4.06 -8.16 5.08
C GLN A 27 -4.51 -8.15 6.54
N PRO A 28 -3.67 -8.62 7.49
CA PRO A 28 -3.97 -8.55 8.91
C PRO A 28 -4.35 -7.14 9.35
N ALA A 29 -5.30 -7.04 10.29
CA ALA A 29 -5.80 -5.75 10.79
C ALA A 29 -4.67 -4.80 11.24
N GLU A 30 -3.59 -5.32 11.85
CA GLU A 30 -2.45 -4.54 12.31
C GLU A 30 -1.68 -3.90 11.14
N GLU A 31 -1.51 -4.62 10.03
CA GLU A 31 -0.84 -4.11 8.83
C GLU A 31 -1.69 -3.05 8.12
N ARG A 32 -3.01 -3.29 8.05
CA ARG A 32 -3.96 -2.30 7.52
C ARG A 32 -3.96 -1.01 8.34
N ALA A 33 -3.92 -1.13 9.67
CA ALA A 33 -3.83 0.01 10.58
C ALA A 33 -2.54 0.80 10.37
N ARG A 34 -1.39 0.11 10.28
CA ARG A 34 -0.09 0.74 10.00
C ARG A 34 -0.11 1.50 8.67
N THR A 35 -0.60 0.87 7.60
CA THR A 35 -0.72 1.53 6.29
C THR A 35 -1.61 2.77 6.34
N CYS A 36 -2.74 2.71 7.06
CA CYS A 36 -3.61 3.87 7.21
C CYS A 36 -2.95 5.00 8.02
N GLN A 37 -2.20 4.69 9.07
CA GLN A 37 -1.46 5.69 9.84
C GLN A 37 -0.38 6.37 8.99
N GLU A 38 0.36 5.60 8.20
CA GLU A 38 1.35 6.10 7.24
C GLU A 38 0.69 6.99 6.18
N GLN A 39 -0.44 6.55 5.61
CA GLN A 39 -1.21 7.30 4.63
C GLN A 39 -1.65 8.68 5.15
N VAL A 40 -2.19 8.73 6.37
CA VAL A 40 -2.66 9.98 6.99
C VAL A 40 -1.51 10.92 7.28
N SER A 41 -0.41 10.40 7.82
CA SER A 41 0.79 11.20 8.11
C SER A 41 1.43 11.73 6.84
N PHE A 42 1.48 10.90 5.79
CA PHE A 42 1.99 11.28 4.48
C PHE A 42 1.14 12.39 3.85
N CYS A 43 -0.19 12.32 3.97
CA CYS A 43 -1.10 13.37 3.47
C CYS A 43 -0.81 14.74 4.10
N TYR A 44 -0.61 14.80 5.42
CA TYR A 44 -0.25 16.07 6.08
C TYR A 44 1.09 16.64 5.58
N ASN A 45 2.08 15.77 5.37
CA ASN A 45 3.37 16.19 4.83
C ASN A 45 3.26 16.65 3.37
N ALA A 46 2.46 15.97 2.56
CA ALA A 46 2.20 16.34 1.16
C ALA A 46 1.50 17.69 1.03
N CYS A 47 0.53 17.99 1.91
CA CYS A 47 -0.13 19.29 1.96
C CYS A 47 0.72 20.38 2.66
N GLY A 48 1.87 20.01 3.24
CA GLY A 48 2.80 20.88 3.95
C GLY A 48 2.40 21.21 5.40
N THR A 49 1.10 21.27 5.70
CA THR A 49 0.57 21.46 7.07
C THR A 49 -0.79 20.78 7.25
N VAL A 50 -1.14 20.50 8.51
CA VAL A 50 -2.49 20.02 8.88
C VAL A 50 -3.56 21.04 8.50
N SER A 51 -3.31 22.34 8.67
CA SER A 51 -4.28 23.41 8.36
C SER A 51 -4.62 23.54 6.88
N ARG A 52 -3.72 23.12 5.99
CA ARG A 52 -3.92 23.14 4.52
C ARG A 52 -4.50 21.83 3.99
N THR A 53 -4.83 20.89 4.87
CA THR A 53 -5.37 19.59 4.49
C THR A 53 -6.89 19.64 4.62
N THR A 54 -7.61 19.53 3.51
CA THR A 54 -9.09 19.63 3.47
C THR A 54 -9.76 18.28 3.62
N VAL A 55 -9.10 17.20 3.17
CA VAL A 55 -9.54 15.82 3.36
C VAL A 55 -8.33 14.98 3.75
N ASN A 56 -8.45 14.20 4.81
CA ASN A 56 -7.43 13.23 5.20
C ASN A 56 -8.05 12.07 5.98
N PHE A 57 -8.27 10.95 5.32
CA PHE A 57 -8.75 9.75 5.98
C PHE A 57 -8.19 8.49 5.34
N CYS A 58 -8.12 7.43 6.14
CA CYS A 58 -7.96 6.06 5.68
C CYS A 58 -8.81 5.13 6.54
N ASN A 59 -9.73 4.40 5.91
CA ASN A 59 -10.61 3.46 6.57
C ASN A 59 -9.92 2.10 6.68
N ILE A 60 -9.54 1.66 7.87
CA ILE A 60 -8.83 0.38 8.08
C ILE A 60 -9.62 -0.81 7.53
N ARG A 61 -10.96 -0.77 7.62
CA ARG A 61 -11.83 -1.88 7.21
C ARG A 61 -11.96 -2.01 5.70
N THR A 62 -12.13 -0.89 5.00
CA THR A 62 -12.31 -0.89 3.53
C THR A 62 -11.00 -0.66 2.77
N MET A 63 -9.96 -0.21 3.47
CA MET A 63 -8.73 0.38 2.91
C MET A 63 -9.00 1.57 1.98
N GLY A 64 -10.22 2.10 1.97
CA GLY A 64 -10.59 3.31 1.25
C GLY A 64 -9.87 4.51 1.85
N TRP A 65 -9.21 5.30 1.02
CA TRP A 65 -8.48 6.48 1.46
C TRP A 65 -8.76 7.69 0.56
N ASN A 66 -8.55 8.88 1.11
CA ASN A 66 -8.48 10.10 0.33
C ASN A 66 -7.57 11.12 1.01
N CYS A 67 -6.91 11.93 0.20
CA CYS A 67 -6.14 13.08 0.63
C CYS A 67 -6.46 14.23 -0.31
N ALA A 68 -6.82 15.39 0.23
CA ALA A 68 -7.00 16.60 -0.53
C ALA A 68 -6.37 17.78 0.21
N CYS A 69 -5.66 18.62 -0.53
CA CYS A 69 -5.04 19.83 -0.01
C CYS A 69 -5.83 21.07 -0.46
N GLU A 70 -5.72 22.17 0.28
CA GLU A 70 -6.21 23.49 -0.15
C GLU A 70 -5.48 23.93 -1.43
N ASP A 71 -4.15 23.76 -1.45
CA ASP A 71 -3.33 23.95 -2.65
C ASP A 71 -3.33 22.67 -3.50
N LYS A 72 -4.13 22.66 -4.56
CA LYS A 72 -4.18 21.55 -5.53
C LYS A 72 -2.84 21.28 -6.21
N ALA A 73 -1.96 22.28 -6.31
CA ALA A 73 -0.63 22.06 -6.86
C ALA A 73 0.28 21.28 -5.89
N ALA A 74 0.05 21.37 -4.58
CA ALA A 74 0.74 20.54 -3.60
C ALA A 74 0.31 19.07 -3.71
N GLU A 75 -0.99 18.83 -3.84
CA GLU A 75 -1.55 17.49 -4.06
C GLU A 75 -0.99 16.84 -5.35
N ALA A 76 -0.98 17.60 -6.46
CA ALA A 76 -0.50 17.11 -7.76
C ALA A 76 1.01 16.79 -7.81
N ARG A 77 1.81 17.22 -6.82
CA ARG A 77 3.24 16.87 -6.74
C ARG A 77 3.45 15.42 -6.37
N VAL A 78 2.52 14.83 -5.61
CA VAL A 78 2.58 13.42 -5.22
C VAL A 78 1.89 12.58 -6.27
N ARG A 79 2.62 11.66 -6.89
CA ARG A 79 2.08 10.77 -7.92
C ARG A 79 1.25 9.67 -7.27
N GLN A 80 0.25 9.15 -8.00
CA GLN A 80 -0.67 8.14 -7.46
C GLN A 80 0.06 6.91 -6.88
N HIS A 81 1.20 6.52 -7.45
CA HIS A 81 2.01 5.37 -7.04
C HIS A 81 2.93 5.61 -5.84
N GLU A 82 2.99 6.84 -5.31
CA GLU A 82 3.82 7.20 -4.16
C GLU A 82 3.05 7.16 -2.84
N TRP A 83 1.71 7.19 -2.90
CA TRP A 83 0.85 7.14 -1.73
C TRP A 83 1.00 5.80 -0.98
N PRO A 84 1.18 5.82 0.36
CA PRO A 84 1.39 4.60 1.15
C PRO A 84 0.37 3.50 0.91
N ALA A 85 -0.92 3.82 0.84
CA ALA A 85 -1.97 2.85 0.57
C ALA A 85 -1.85 2.22 -0.83
N THR A 86 -1.52 3.00 -1.86
CA THR A 86 -1.27 2.50 -3.22
C THR A 86 -0.05 1.58 -3.26
N VAL A 87 1.05 1.98 -2.59
CA VAL A 87 2.28 1.17 -2.54
C VAL A 87 2.02 -0.16 -1.84
N ALA A 88 1.29 -0.15 -0.73
CA ALA A 88 0.93 -1.35 0.02
C ALA A 88 0.05 -2.30 -0.81
N GLU A 89 -0.96 -1.77 -1.52
CA GLU A 89 -1.80 -2.54 -2.44
C GLU A 89 -0.95 -3.22 -3.52
N CYS A 90 -0.05 -2.47 -4.17
CA CYS A 90 0.82 -3.04 -5.20
C CYS A 90 1.72 -4.15 -4.64
N ARG A 91 2.36 -3.92 -3.47
CA ARG A 91 3.29 -4.90 -2.87
C ARG A 91 2.59 -6.19 -2.48
N ALA A 92 1.39 -6.08 -1.94
CA ALA A 92 0.66 -7.26 -1.54
C ALA A 92 0.05 -8.01 -2.74
N ALA A 93 -0.33 -7.31 -3.82
CA ALA A 93 -0.65 -7.94 -5.10
C ALA A 93 0.56 -8.68 -5.71
N LEU A 94 1.76 -8.11 -5.65
CA LEU A 94 3.01 -8.78 -6.02
C LEU A 94 3.25 -10.03 -5.16
N GLY A 95 3.07 -9.94 -3.84
CA GLY A 95 3.21 -11.08 -2.93
C GLY A 95 2.27 -12.24 -3.27
N MET A 96 1.03 -11.94 -3.65
CA MET A 96 0.07 -12.93 -4.13
C MET A 96 0.46 -13.54 -5.47
N CYS A 97 0.90 -12.72 -6.42
CA CYS A 97 1.37 -13.19 -7.71
C CYS A 97 2.52 -14.19 -7.51
N ASN A 98 3.48 -13.85 -6.65
CA ASN A 98 4.61 -14.72 -6.28
C ASN A 98 4.17 -16.01 -5.59
N THR A 99 3.19 -15.94 -4.69
CA THR A 99 2.59 -17.13 -4.04
C THR A 99 1.94 -18.05 -5.07
N GLY A 100 1.20 -17.49 -6.04
CA GLY A 100 0.61 -18.25 -7.15
C GLY A 100 1.66 -18.91 -8.05
N CYS A 101 2.80 -18.24 -8.28
CA CYS A 101 3.91 -18.82 -9.03
C CYS A 101 4.55 -20.01 -8.32
N ALA A 102 4.61 -20.01 -6.99
CA ALA A 102 5.20 -21.10 -6.21
C ALA A 102 4.51 -22.45 -6.42
N ALA A 103 3.21 -22.45 -6.76
CA ALA A 103 2.43 -23.66 -7.03
C ALA A 103 2.79 -24.36 -8.35
N ARG A 104 3.60 -23.72 -9.22
CA ARG A 104 4.01 -24.32 -10.50
C ARG A 104 5.12 -25.34 -10.29
N THR A 105 4.94 -26.52 -10.87
CA THR A 105 5.90 -27.65 -10.79
C THR A 105 7.03 -27.53 -11.80
N ASP A 106 6.77 -27.00 -13.00
CA ASP A 106 7.78 -26.77 -14.02
C ASP A 106 8.67 -25.57 -13.66
N GLY A 107 9.98 -25.81 -13.58
CA GLY A 107 10.95 -24.81 -13.13
C GLY A 107 11.02 -23.59 -14.05
N ILE A 108 10.92 -23.79 -15.36
CA ILE A 108 10.98 -22.71 -16.37
C ILE A 108 9.71 -21.86 -16.29
N ALA A 109 8.53 -22.48 -16.28
CA ALA A 109 7.25 -21.80 -16.16
C ALA A 109 7.12 -21.05 -14.83
N ARG A 110 7.68 -21.60 -13.74
CA ARG A 110 7.75 -20.92 -12.44
C ARG A 110 8.65 -19.69 -12.49
N ALA A 111 9.86 -19.80 -13.05
CA ALA A 111 10.76 -18.66 -13.20
C ALA A 111 10.14 -17.55 -14.06
N ALA A 112 9.55 -17.91 -15.21
CA ALA A 112 8.85 -16.99 -16.08
C ALA A 112 7.68 -16.27 -15.36
N CYS A 113 6.94 -16.99 -14.52
CA CYS A 113 5.86 -16.43 -13.70
C CYS A 113 6.37 -15.36 -12.71
N TYR A 114 7.47 -15.63 -12.01
CA TYR A 114 8.07 -14.63 -11.11
C TYR A 114 8.52 -13.37 -11.87
N THR A 115 9.14 -13.56 -13.04
CA THR A 115 9.54 -12.43 -13.90
C THR A 115 8.34 -11.60 -14.37
N SER A 116 7.22 -12.23 -14.74
CA SER A 116 6.02 -11.48 -15.09
C SER A 116 5.47 -10.71 -13.90
N CYS A 117 5.42 -11.31 -12.70
CA CYS A 117 4.94 -10.63 -11.49
C CYS A 117 5.75 -9.36 -11.19
N THR A 118 7.08 -9.42 -11.24
CA THR A 118 7.92 -8.23 -10.97
C THR A 118 7.83 -7.18 -12.06
N THR A 119 7.56 -7.59 -13.30
CA THR A 119 7.35 -6.67 -14.44
C THR A 119 6.01 -5.95 -14.33
N ASP A 120 4.96 -6.67 -13.94
CA ASP A 120 3.58 -6.15 -13.83
C ASP A 120 3.39 -5.28 -12.58
N TYR A 121 4.08 -5.62 -11.48
CA TYR A 121 3.95 -4.93 -10.19
C TYR A 121 5.24 -4.15 -9.83
N GLN A 122 5.57 -3.15 -10.64
CA GLN A 122 6.68 -2.23 -10.38
C GLN A 122 6.31 -1.18 -9.33
N CYS A 123 6.08 -1.61 -8.09
CA CYS A 123 5.59 -0.77 -7.00
C CYS A 123 6.49 0.45 -6.74
N SER A 124 5.87 1.57 -6.36
CA SER A 124 6.55 2.86 -6.16
C SER A 124 7.19 3.46 -7.41
N THR A 125 6.81 3.00 -8.60
CA THR A 125 7.23 3.59 -9.88
C THR A 125 6.02 4.04 -10.70
N ALA A 126 6.27 4.84 -11.74
CA ALA A 126 5.23 5.26 -12.68
C ALA A 126 4.60 4.10 -13.46
N ALA A 127 5.26 2.94 -13.51
CA ALA A 127 4.77 1.73 -14.14
C ALA A 127 3.91 0.86 -13.19
N ALA A 128 3.74 1.25 -11.92
CA ALA A 128 2.88 0.54 -10.99
C ALA A 128 1.42 0.53 -11.49
N PRO A 129 0.68 -0.57 -11.29
CA PRO A 129 -0.76 -0.60 -11.54
C PRO A 129 -1.48 0.50 -10.76
N ARG A 130 -2.54 1.07 -11.35
CA ARG A 130 -3.34 2.10 -10.66
C ARG A 130 -4.11 1.48 -9.50
N SER A 131 -4.00 2.12 -8.33
CA SER A 131 -4.80 1.76 -7.17
C SER A 131 -6.27 2.07 -7.40
N SER A 132 -7.13 1.18 -6.91
CA SER A 132 -8.59 1.37 -6.86
C SER A 132 -9.09 1.74 -5.46
N LEU A 133 -8.17 1.92 -4.49
CA LEU A 133 -8.48 2.19 -3.09
C LEU A 133 -8.82 3.65 -2.81
N GLN A 134 -8.54 4.57 -3.73
CA GLN A 134 -8.90 5.97 -3.55
C GLN A 134 -10.41 6.14 -3.72
N VAL A 135 -11.07 6.72 -2.72
CA VAL A 135 -12.52 6.92 -2.67
C VAL A 135 -12.86 8.35 -2.27
N GLN A 136 -14.10 8.81 -2.51
CA GLN A 136 -14.48 10.19 -2.20
C GLN A 136 -14.84 10.39 -0.73
N SER A 137 -15.58 9.44 -0.15
CA SER A 137 -16.00 9.45 1.26
C SER A 137 -15.43 8.27 2.04
N ILE A 138 -15.27 8.45 3.35
CA ILE A 138 -14.83 7.41 4.28
C ILE A 138 -15.75 6.18 4.32
N SER A 139 -17.03 6.37 4.04
CA SER A 139 -18.05 5.32 3.98
C SER A 139 -18.00 4.51 2.69
N ASP A 140 -17.33 5.02 1.66
CA ASP A 140 -17.32 4.41 0.35
C ASP A 140 -16.42 3.16 0.35
N LYS A 141 -16.82 2.20 -0.49
CA LYS A 141 -16.07 0.97 -0.70
C LYS A 141 -15.31 1.06 -2.02
N PRO A 142 -14.00 0.79 -2.03
CA PRO A 142 -13.23 0.64 -3.26
C PRO A 142 -13.84 -0.34 -4.25
N ALA A 143 -13.56 -0.14 -5.54
CA ALA A 143 -14.02 -1.04 -6.58
C ALA A 143 -13.43 -2.45 -6.38
N GLY A 144 -14.29 -3.47 -6.25
CA GLY A 144 -13.82 -4.83 -5.98
C GLY A 144 -13.45 -5.09 -4.53
N TYR A 145 -13.98 -4.29 -3.59
CA TYR A 145 -13.90 -4.55 -2.16
C TYR A 145 -14.31 -5.98 -1.81
N ILE A 146 -13.46 -6.66 -1.05
CA ILE A 146 -13.73 -7.94 -0.41
C ILE A 146 -13.71 -7.71 1.10
N PRO A 147 -14.70 -8.18 1.86
CA PRO A 147 -14.67 -8.08 3.32
C PRO A 147 -13.38 -8.69 3.91
N PRO A 148 -12.81 -8.08 4.95
CA PRO A 148 -11.67 -8.67 5.66
C PRO A 148 -11.98 -10.07 6.21
N ILE A 149 -10.95 -10.91 6.28
CA ILE A 149 -11.05 -12.27 6.82
C ILE A 149 -11.14 -12.23 8.35
N ASP A 150 -10.49 -11.25 8.97
CA ASP A 150 -10.56 -11.01 10.40
C ASP A 150 -11.67 -10.01 10.76
N ASN A 151 -12.60 -10.45 11.61
CA ASN A 151 -13.58 -9.57 12.27
C ASN A 151 -12.96 -8.86 13.48
N ARG A 152 -11.63 -8.70 13.53
CA ARG A 152 -11.01 -7.85 14.54
C ARG A 152 -11.30 -6.42 14.12
N ASP A 153 -12.46 -5.93 14.54
CA ASP A 153 -12.86 -4.55 14.40
C ASP A 153 -11.90 -3.69 15.24
N ILE A 154 -10.75 -3.35 14.65
CA ILE A 154 -10.01 -2.18 15.11
C ILE A 154 -10.90 -1.00 14.71
N GLU A 155 -11.79 -0.60 15.63
CA GLU A 155 -12.73 0.53 15.48
C GLU A 155 -12.02 1.90 15.35
N LEU A 156 -10.74 1.91 14.98
CA LEU A 156 -9.95 3.11 14.76
C LEU A 156 -10.05 3.54 13.30
N THR A 157 -11.00 4.40 13.00
CA THR A 157 -10.79 5.33 11.89
C THR A 157 -9.65 6.26 12.30
N ILE A 158 -8.49 6.14 11.63
CA ILE A 158 -7.39 7.09 11.79
C ILE A 158 -7.68 8.24 10.81
N GLY A 159 -8.13 9.37 11.35
CA GLY A 159 -8.51 10.54 10.56
C GLY A 159 -9.64 11.30 11.22
N MET A 160 -9.29 12.35 11.96
CA MET A 160 -10.27 13.27 12.52
C MET A 160 -10.79 14.15 11.39
N LYS A 161 -12.08 14.05 11.08
CA LYS A 161 -12.75 15.09 10.32
C LYS A 161 -12.77 16.32 11.22
N PHE A 162 -11.92 17.31 10.95
CA PHE A 162 -11.96 18.59 11.64
C PHE A 162 -13.19 19.34 11.13
N ASP A 163 -14.37 18.99 11.64
CA ASP A 163 -15.56 19.81 11.48
C ASP A 163 -15.29 21.11 12.24
N SER A 164 -14.81 22.13 11.53
CA SER A 164 -14.49 23.47 12.03
C SER A 164 -15.73 24.32 12.31
N LYS A 165 -16.85 23.69 12.70
CA LYS A 165 -17.95 24.38 13.38
C LYS A 165 -17.63 24.46 14.85
N VAL A 166 -16.85 25.49 15.19
CA VAL A 166 -16.84 26.05 16.54
C VAL A 166 -18.23 26.64 16.77
N ASP A 167 -19.15 25.84 17.28
CA ASP A 167 -20.39 26.37 17.85
C ASP A 167 -20.01 27.09 19.16
N ASP A 168 -19.92 28.41 19.04
CA ASP A 168 -19.66 29.39 20.08
C ASP A 168 -20.88 29.49 21.03
N GLN A 169 -21.12 28.44 21.82
CA GLN A 169 -22.18 28.41 22.85
C GLN A 169 -21.71 27.68 24.12
N SER A 170 -20.61 28.12 24.73
CA SER A 170 -20.37 27.81 26.15
C SER A 170 -19.63 28.92 26.88
N SER A 171 -20.06 30.16 26.64
CA SER A 171 -19.68 31.31 27.46
C SER A 171 -20.92 31.81 28.21
N ARG A 172 -21.36 31.06 29.23
CA ARG A 172 -22.16 31.60 30.35
C ARG A 172 -22.30 30.58 31.49
N ARG A 173 -21.89 31.04 32.67
CA ARG A 173 -22.06 30.47 34.03
C ARG A 173 -21.18 29.26 34.38
N MET A 174 -20.11 29.56 35.12
CA MET A 174 -20.08 29.23 36.55
C MET A 174 -19.08 30.16 37.27
N GLN A 175 -19.62 31.24 37.85
CA GLN A 175 -19.05 31.81 39.05
C GLN A 175 -19.51 30.93 40.22
N LYS A 176 -18.60 30.20 40.86
CA LYS A 176 -18.68 29.96 42.31
C LYS A 176 -17.32 29.55 42.86
N SER A 177 -16.65 30.53 43.43
CA SER A 177 -15.51 30.39 44.32
C SER A 177 -15.93 29.60 45.57
N GLY A 178 -15.10 28.65 45.99
CA GLY A 178 -15.27 27.99 47.28
C GLY A 178 -14.40 26.74 47.42
N GLU A 179 -13.55 26.77 48.44
CA GLU A 179 -12.93 25.62 49.12
C GLU A 179 -11.57 25.11 48.61
N LEU A 180 -10.54 25.60 49.29
CA LEU A 180 -9.20 25.02 49.42
C LEU A 180 -9.32 23.65 50.11
N GLY A 181 -9.31 22.58 49.32
CA GLY A 181 -9.17 21.20 49.77
C GLY A 181 -7.73 20.71 49.55
N SER A 182 -7.13 20.21 50.63
CA SER A 182 -5.74 19.76 50.77
C SER A 182 -5.21 18.83 49.68
N LEU A 183 -3.98 19.13 49.23
CA LEU A 183 -3.11 18.26 48.42
C LEU A 183 -2.68 17.01 49.22
N PRO A 184 -2.87 15.79 48.69
CA PRO A 184 -2.16 14.61 49.20
C PRO A 184 -0.70 14.62 48.76
N LYS A 185 0.18 14.47 49.75
CA LYS A 185 1.64 14.41 49.64
C LYS A 185 2.05 13.08 49.02
N ILE A 186 2.57 13.09 47.79
CA ILE A 186 3.16 11.91 47.15
C ILE A 186 4.62 11.81 47.64
N VAL A 187 4.90 10.73 48.36
CA VAL A 187 6.25 10.35 48.83
C VAL A 187 6.92 9.53 47.71
N PRO A 188 8.13 9.89 47.25
CA PRO A 188 8.92 9.01 46.38
C PRO A 188 9.42 7.83 47.20
N LYS A 189 9.12 6.61 46.77
CA LYS A 189 9.74 5.39 47.28
C LYS A 189 10.90 5.04 46.35
N SER A 190 12.09 5.22 46.89
CA SER A 190 13.36 4.66 46.41
C SER A 190 13.61 3.35 47.16
N ASP A 191 13.71 2.24 46.43
CA ASP A 191 14.32 0.97 46.86
C ASP A 191 15.04 0.47 45.58
N ASP A 192 16.34 0.67 45.43
CA ASP A 192 17.48 -0.14 45.92
C ASP A 192 17.63 -1.53 45.28
N ASP A 193 18.79 -1.68 44.64
CA ASP A 193 19.72 -2.81 44.61
C ASP A 193 19.27 -4.20 44.12
N SER A 194 19.91 -4.65 43.04
CA SER A 194 20.57 -5.97 42.95
C SER A 194 21.58 -5.96 41.81
N ASP A 195 22.85 -5.85 42.20
CA ASP A 195 24.04 -6.23 41.43
C ASP A 195 23.94 -7.67 40.92
N GLU A 196 24.37 -7.95 39.70
CA GLU A 196 25.14 -9.17 39.41
C GLU A 196 26.21 -8.90 38.34
N ASP A 197 27.45 -9.02 38.80
CA ASP A 197 28.69 -9.08 38.06
C ASP A 197 28.75 -10.29 37.11
N LEU A 198 29.13 -10.09 35.85
CA LEU A 198 29.98 -11.07 35.15
C LEU A 198 30.97 -10.38 34.21
N ALA A 199 32.23 -10.42 34.66
CA ALA A 199 33.41 -10.04 33.94
C ALA A 199 33.64 -10.90 32.68
N GLY A 200 34.03 -10.26 31.58
CA GLY A 200 34.45 -10.91 30.33
C GLY A 200 35.49 -10.08 29.61
N SER A 201 36.74 -10.19 30.06
CA SER A 201 37.94 -9.60 29.44
C SER A 201 38.12 -10.02 27.98
N GLY A 202 38.29 -9.05 27.07
CA GLY A 202 38.44 -9.30 25.64
C GLY A 202 39.18 -8.20 24.86
N LYS A 203 40.43 -7.92 25.26
CA LYS A 203 41.62 -7.62 24.44
C LYS A 203 41.47 -6.77 23.14
N ALA A 204 42.02 -5.57 23.22
CA ALA A 204 42.78 -4.78 22.23
C ALA A 204 42.82 -5.20 20.74
N GLY A 205 42.53 -4.23 19.88
CA GLY A 205 42.93 -4.23 18.47
C GLY A 205 42.82 -2.82 17.87
N GLY A 206 43.94 -2.10 17.82
CA GLY A 206 44.07 -0.84 17.08
C GLY A 206 44.26 -1.05 15.57
N GLY A 207 43.95 -0.02 14.78
CA GLY A 207 44.18 0.05 13.33
C GLY A 207 43.36 1.19 12.73
N VAL A 208 43.90 2.41 12.66
CA VAL A 208 44.57 2.99 11.48
C VAL A 208 43.64 3.14 10.26
N GLY A 209 43.12 4.36 10.08
CA GLY A 209 43.54 5.26 9.00
C GLY A 209 43.11 5.00 7.55
N SER A 210 42.76 6.12 6.89
CA SER A 210 42.64 6.36 5.44
C SER A 210 41.33 5.87 4.80
N GLY A 211 40.66 6.58 3.89
CA GLY A 211 41.00 7.76 3.10
C GLY A 211 39.95 7.89 1.99
N HIS A 212 39.84 9.09 1.41
CA HIS A 212 39.01 9.45 0.25
C HIS A 212 38.93 8.39 -0.88
N LYS A 213 37.81 8.32 -1.62
CA LYS A 213 37.69 8.91 -2.98
C LYS A 213 36.34 8.65 -3.66
N HIS A 214 35.82 9.72 -4.28
CA HIS A 214 34.88 9.72 -5.40
C HIS A 214 35.34 8.84 -6.60
N ARG A 215 34.38 8.21 -7.30
CA ARG A 215 34.10 8.31 -8.77
C ARG A 215 33.04 7.25 -9.17
N ASN A 216 31.88 7.67 -9.68
CA ASN A 216 31.51 7.87 -11.10
C ASN A 216 31.36 6.58 -11.92
N GLY A 217 30.18 6.37 -12.54
CA GLY A 217 30.07 5.43 -13.65
C GLY A 217 28.69 4.89 -14.03
N SER A 218 27.63 5.70 -14.07
CA SER A 218 26.40 5.33 -14.79
C SER A 218 26.68 5.22 -16.29
N LYS A 219 26.44 4.06 -16.89
CA LYS A 219 26.12 3.94 -18.31
C LYS A 219 24.63 3.67 -18.41
N GLY A 220 23.90 4.69 -18.86
CA GLY A 220 22.49 4.58 -19.20
C GLY A 220 22.31 3.74 -20.45
N GLN A 221 21.41 2.76 -20.37
CA GLN A 221 20.71 2.22 -21.52
C GLN A 221 19.30 2.81 -21.49
N GLU A 222 19.08 3.74 -22.41
CA GLU A 222 17.79 4.29 -22.74
C GLU A 222 16.98 3.18 -23.43
N VAL A 223 16.06 2.55 -22.70
CA VAL A 223 14.99 1.74 -23.30
C VAL A 223 13.72 2.55 -23.25
N VAL A 224 13.40 3.17 -24.39
CA VAL A 224 12.10 3.77 -24.68
C VAL A 224 11.08 2.63 -24.70
N SER A 225 10.47 2.34 -23.55
CA SER A 225 9.28 1.48 -23.49
C SER A 225 8.04 2.35 -23.65
N LEU A 226 7.54 2.36 -24.89
CA LEU A 226 6.22 2.85 -25.25
C LEU A 226 5.19 1.89 -24.62
N ALA A 227 4.77 2.16 -23.39
CA ALA A 227 3.74 1.37 -22.71
C ALA A 227 2.35 1.78 -23.21
N THR A 228 1.90 1.13 -24.28
CA THR A 228 0.52 1.18 -24.77
C THR A 228 -0.38 0.40 -23.82
N SER A 229 -0.98 1.08 -22.85
CA SER A 229 -2.09 0.57 -22.05
C SER A 229 -3.38 0.56 -22.87
N GLN A 230 -3.53 -0.42 -23.77
CA GLN A 230 -4.78 -0.72 -24.50
C GLN A 230 -5.13 -2.22 -24.56
N HIS A 231 -4.48 -3.07 -23.75
CA HIS A 231 -4.59 -4.52 -23.88
C HIS A 231 -5.83 -5.20 -23.26
N GLN A 232 -6.75 -4.47 -22.62
CA GLN A 232 -7.94 -5.11 -22.05
C GLN A 232 -9.20 -5.08 -22.94
N LEU A 233 -9.21 -4.36 -24.06
CA LEU A 233 -10.37 -4.34 -24.98
C LEU A 233 -10.13 -5.05 -26.32
N LEU A 234 -8.88 -5.38 -26.67
CA LEU A 234 -8.53 -6.04 -27.94
C LEU A 234 -8.52 -7.57 -27.89
N THR A 235 -8.42 -8.18 -26.70
CA THR A 235 -8.40 -9.64 -26.54
C THR A 235 -9.77 -10.28 -26.78
N GLY A 236 -10.87 -9.56 -26.56
CA GLY A 236 -12.23 -10.05 -26.86
C GLY A 236 -12.52 -10.18 -28.36
N PHE A 237 -12.06 -9.23 -29.19
CA PHE A 237 -12.34 -9.23 -30.63
C PHE A 237 -11.49 -10.24 -31.40
N LEU A 238 -10.23 -10.47 -30.99
CA LEU A 238 -9.36 -11.46 -31.64
C LEU A 238 -9.80 -12.91 -31.34
N ALA A 239 -10.30 -13.20 -30.14
CA ALA A 239 -10.82 -14.51 -29.81
C ALA A 239 -12.07 -14.87 -30.63
N GLY A 240 -12.97 -13.91 -30.87
CA GLY A 240 -14.16 -14.09 -31.71
C GLY A 240 -13.82 -14.34 -33.18
N ALA A 241 -12.88 -13.59 -33.76
CA ALA A 241 -12.46 -13.77 -35.14
C ALA A 241 -11.74 -15.11 -35.38
N LEU A 242 -10.94 -15.58 -34.42
CA LEU A 242 -10.25 -16.87 -34.53
C LEU A 242 -11.21 -18.06 -34.41
N ALA A 243 -12.23 -17.98 -33.55
CA ALA A 243 -13.26 -19.00 -33.43
C ALA A 243 -14.08 -19.12 -34.73
N LEU A 244 -14.42 -17.98 -35.36
CA LEU A 244 -15.09 -17.97 -36.66
C LEU A 244 -14.22 -18.57 -37.77
N ALA A 245 -12.92 -18.27 -37.78
CA ALA A 245 -11.99 -18.82 -38.77
C ALA A 245 -11.85 -20.36 -38.64
N CYS A 246 -11.78 -20.91 -37.43
CA CYS A 246 -11.74 -22.37 -37.26
C CYS A 246 -13.07 -23.05 -37.59
N ALA A 247 -14.22 -22.37 -37.43
CA ALA A 247 -15.53 -22.91 -37.83
C ALA A 247 -15.70 -22.95 -39.36
N ALA A 248 -15.13 -22.00 -40.10
CA ALA A 248 -15.17 -21.97 -41.57
C ALA A 248 -14.25 -23.01 -42.26
N LEU A 249 -13.38 -23.67 -41.48
CA LEU A 249 -12.41 -24.69 -41.94
C LEU A 249 -12.85 -26.14 -41.62
N GLN A 250 -14.09 -26.34 -41.15
CA GLN A 250 -14.73 -27.64 -40.98
C GLN A 250 -15.43 -28.09 -42.26
#